data_AF-A0A9E5ZD78-F1
#
_entry.id   AF-A0A9E5ZD78-F1
#
_cell.length_a   1.000
_cell.length_b   1.000
_cell.length_c   1.000
_cell.angle_alpha   90.00
_cell.angle_beta   90.00
_cell.angle_gamma   90.00
#
_symmetry.space_group_name_H-M   'P 1'
#
loop_
_entity.id
_entity.type
_entity.pdbx_description
1 polymer ?
#
loop_
_entity_poly.entity_id
_entity_poly.type
_entity_poly.pdbx_seq_one_letter_code
_entity_poly.pdbx_strand_id
1 'polypeptide(L)'
;MKRLFKLFCLSLCLLLANDLFGQQKCLTNEKRASSLESHPELTEKRNALEKNTLEWIAENGASMRLQGVISLPIVVHVLWYENEENISDDQIESQIPVLNENFRKLNANFSNAPAAFQSLAADV
;
A
#
# COMPACT_ATOMS: atom_id res chain seq x y z
N MET A 1 52.51 0.25 11.27
CA MET A 1 51.69 1.44 10.94
C MET A 1 50.77 1.23 9.73
N LYS A 2 51.26 0.79 8.56
CA LYS A 2 50.43 0.60 7.34
C LYS A 2 49.28 -0.41 7.47
N ARG A 3 49.47 -1.50 8.24
CA ARG A 3 48.41 -2.50 8.50
C ARG A 3 47.33 -2.01 9.47
N LEU A 4 47.70 -1.27 10.52
CA LEU A 4 46.75 -0.62 11.43
C LEU A 4 45.93 0.45 10.69
N PHE A 5 46.56 1.23 9.81
CA PHE A 5 45.85 2.25 9.02
C PHE A 5 44.83 1.62 8.06
N LYS A 6 45.15 0.48 7.42
CA LYS A 6 44.20 -0.25 6.57
C LYS A 6 43.01 -0.83 7.36
N LEU A 7 43.25 -1.37 8.56
CA LEU A 7 42.19 -1.88 9.43
C LEU A 7 41.28 -0.75 9.95
N PHE A 8 41.87 0.41 10.26
CA PHE A 8 41.12 1.61 10.65
C PHE A 8 40.25 2.14 9.50
N CYS A 9 40.80 2.24 8.28
CA CYS A 9 40.01 2.62 7.10
C CYS A 9 38.89 1.63 6.78
N LEU A 10 39.11 0.32 6.92
CA LEU A 10 38.08 -0.70 6.69
C LEU A 10 36.95 -0.61 7.73
N SER A 11 37.30 -0.42 9.01
CA SER A 11 36.34 -0.21 10.10
C SER A 11 35.54 1.09 9.94
N LEU A 12 36.16 2.17 9.47
CA LEU A 12 35.49 3.45 9.22
C LEU A 12 34.53 3.37 8.02
N CYS A 13 34.88 2.59 7.00
CA CYS A 13 34.03 2.36 5.84
C CYS A 13 32.76 1.55 6.18
N LEU A 14 32.87 0.56 7.07
CA LEU A 14 31.74 -0.24 7.57
C LEU A 14 30.77 0.57 8.44
N LEU A 15 31.22 1.63 9.13
CA LEU A 15 30.37 2.48 9.97
C LEU A 15 29.57 3.53 9.17
N LEU A 16 29.98 3.84 7.94
CA LEU A 16 29.36 4.85 7.09
C LEU A 16 28.34 4.29 6.09
N ALA A 17 28.15 2.96 6.02
CA ALA A 17 27.31 2.29 5.03
C ALA A 17 25.82 2.10 5.46
N ASN A 18 25.33 2.85 6.45
CA ASN A 18 23.95 2.72 6.92
C ASN A 18 23.01 3.67 6.16
N ASP A 19 22.84 3.47 4.86
CA ASP A 19 21.73 4.07 4.12
C ASP A 19 20.50 3.14 4.25
N LEU A 20 19.73 3.35 5.33
CA LEU A 20 18.44 2.70 5.55
C LEU A 20 17.35 3.37 4.70
N PHE A 21 17.38 3.16 3.38
CA PHE A 21 16.25 3.49 2.51
C PHE A 21 15.24 2.34 2.48
N GLY A 22 14.41 2.28 3.52
CA GLY A 22 13.34 1.27 3.67
C GLY A 22 11.93 1.81 3.47
N GLN A 23 11.75 3.07 3.06
CA GLN A 23 10.42 3.64 2.88
C GLN A 23 9.91 3.38 1.46
N GLN A 24 8.88 2.54 1.35
CA GLN A 24 8.14 2.39 0.10
C GLN A 24 7.47 3.72 -0.25
N LYS A 25 7.83 4.27 -1.40
CA LYS A 25 7.32 5.57 -1.86
C LYS A 25 5.91 5.40 -2.41
N CYS A 26 4.91 5.95 -1.70
CA CYS A 26 3.53 6.05 -2.17
C CYS A 26 3.16 7.51 -2.40
N LEU A 27 2.90 7.88 -3.66
CA LEU A 27 2.72 9.29 -4.06
C LEU A 27 1.30 9.83 -3.88
N THR A 28 0.37 9.02 -3.37
CA THR A 28 -1.06 9.39 -3.31
C THR A 28 -1.28 10.66 -2.50
N ASN A 29 -0.54 10.87 -1.40
CA ASN A 29 -0.71 12.05 -0.57
C ASN A 29 -0.13 13.31 -1.23
N GLU A 30 1.09 13.25 -1.78
CA GLU A 30 1.68 14.43 -2.45
C GLU A 30 0.89 14.80 -3.70
N LYS A 31 0.46 13.82 -4.50
CA LYS A 31 -0.35 14.08 -5.69
C LYS A 31 -1.72 14.64 -5.32
N ARG A 32 -2.36 14.16 -4.25
CA ARG A 32 -3.61 14.74 -3.75
C ARG A 32 -3.42 16.20 -3.33
N ALA A 33 -2.37 16.51 -2.58
CA ALA A 33 -2.09 17.87 -2.14
C ALA A 33 -1.87 18.80 -3.35
N SER A 34 -1.05 18.38 -4.32
CA SER A 34 -0.81 19.11 -5.56
C SER A 34 -2.09 19.33 -6.38
N SER A 35 -2.96 18.31 -6.49
CA SER A 35 -4.24 18.44 -7.19
C SER A 35 -5.19 19.41 -6.48
N LEU A 36 -5.24 19.45 -5.15
CA LEU A 36 -6.07 20.39 -4.40
C LEU A 36 -5.57 21.84 -4.53
N GLU A 37 -4.26 22.03 -4.63
CA GLU A 37 -3.65 23.35 -4.86
C GLU A 37 -3.94 23.86 -6.27
N SER A 38 -3.80 23.01 -7.29
CA SER A 38 -4.05 23.40 -8.68
C SER A 38 -5.54 23.45 -9.06
N HIS A 39 -6.39 22.77 -8.30
CA HIS A 39 -7.84 22.69 -8.52
C HIS A 39 -8.62 22.87 -7.20
N PRO A 40 -8.79 24.11 -6.71
CA PRO A 40 -9.47 24.39 -5.44
C PRO A 40 -10.89 23.80 -5.36
N GLU A 41 -11.59 23.67 -6.48
CA GLU A 41 -12.94 23.10 -6.57
C GLU A 41 -13.01 21.61 -6.15
N LEU A 42 -11.89 20.89 -6.19
CA LEU A 42 -11.82 19.51 -5.73
C LEU A 42 -12.07 19.40 -4.22
N THR A 43 -11.80 20.46 -3.45
CA THR A 43 -12.07 20.50 -2.01
C THR A 43 -13.56 20.36 -1.73
N GLU A 44 -14.38 21.15 -2.42
CA GLU A 44 -15.83 21.12 -2.26
C GLU A 44 -16.42 19.80 -2.77
N LYS A 45 -15.94 19.29 -3.92
CA LYS A 45 -16.37 17.98 -4.45
C LYS A 45 -16.08 16.85 -3.48
N ARG A 46 -14.90 16.84 -2.85
CA ARG A 46 -14.55 15.85 -1.82
C ARG A 46 -15.46 15.97 -0.61
N ASN A 47 -15.66 17.17 -0.09
CA ASN A 47 -16.54 17.38 1.07
C ASN A 47 -17.97 16.92 0.80
N ALA A 48 -18.49 17.19 -0.41
CA ALA A 48 -19.79 16.72 -0.84
C ALA A 48 -19.85 15.18 -0.95
N LEU A 49 -18.82 14.54 -1.51
CA LEU A 49 -18.73 13.09 -1.60
C LEU A 49 -18.73 12.43 -0.22
N GLU A 50 -17.93 12.94 0.72
CA GLU A 50 -17.86 12.42 2.10
C GLU A 50 -19.19 12.58 2.81
N LYS A 51 -19.83 13.76 2.69
CA LYS A 51 -21.15 14.02 3.26
C LYS A 51 -22.19 13.03 2.72
N ASN A 52 -22.27 12.88 1.39
CA ASN A 52 -23.21 11.96 0.76
C ASN A 52 -22.96 10.50 1.19
N THR A 53 -21.69 10.11 1.35
CA THR A 53 -21.30 8.78 1.81
C THR A 53 -21.77 8.54 3.24
N LEU A 54 -21.57 9.51 4.14
CA LEU A 54 -22.02 9.41 5.53
C LEU A 54 -23.54 9.37 5.66
N GLU A 55 -24.25 10.21 4.90
CA GLU A 55 -25.72 10.20 4.85
C GLU A 55 -26.23 8.84 4.35
N TRP A 56 -25.65 8.31 3.28
CA TRP A 56 -26.03 7.02 2.75
C TRP A 56 -25.75 5.86 3.71
N ILE A 57 -24.61 5.88 4.43
CA ILE A 57 -24.29 4.90 5.47
C ILE A 57 -25.27 4.99 6.64
N ALA A 58 -25.65 6.20 7.08
CA ALA A 58 -26.61 6.37 8.17
C ALA A 58 -27.99 5.80 7.80
N GLU A 59 -28.40 5.96 6.54
CA GLU A 59 -29.70 5.49 6.04
C GLU A 59 -29.69 3.98 5.73
N ASN A 60 -28.60 3.45 5.17
CA ASN A 60 -28.56 2.11 4.56
C ASN A 60 -27.57 1.14 5.23
N GLY A 61 -26.67 1.61 6.08
CA GLY A 61 -25.56 0.80 6.62
C GLY A 61 -26.02 -0.39 7.45
N ALA A 62 -27.15 -0.28 8.15
CA ALA A 62 -27.69 -1.38 8.97
C ALA A 62 -28.33 -2.51 8.13
N SER A 63 -28.92 -2.17 6.98
CA SER A 63 -29.54 -3.14 6.06
C SER A 63 -28.51 -3.77 5.10
N MET A 64 -27.37 -3.10 4.94
CA MET A 64 -26.27 -3.52 4.08
C MET A 64 -25.26 -4.36 4.86
N ARG A 65 -25.68 -5.56 5.25
CA ARG A 65 -24.69 -6.65 5.30
C ARG A 65 -24.48 -7.09 3.86
N LEU A 66 -23.31 -6.81 3.30
CA LEU A 66 -22.84 -7.53 2.12
C LEU A 66 -22.87 -9.02 2.49
N GLN A 67 -23.90 -9.72 2.01
CA GLN A 67 -24.02 -11.16 2.24
C GLN A 67 -23.21 -11.86 1.17
N GLY A 68 -22.02 -12.32 1.54
CA GLY A 68 -21.17 -13.16 0.69
C GLY A 68 -19.95 -12.43 0.13
N VAL A 69 -19.22 -13.16 -0.72
CA VAL A 69 -17.95 -12.73 -1.29
C VAL A 69 -18.20 -11.88 -2.54
N ILE A 70 -17.59 -10.69 -2.61
CA ILE A 70 -17.58 -9.87 -3.81
C ILE A 70 -16.42 -10.31 -4.71
N SER A 71 -16.73 -10.74 -5.93
CA SER A 71 -15.73 -11.04 -6.95
C SER A 71 -15.49 -9.82 -7.83
N LEU A 72 -14.26 -9.30 -7.82
CA LEU A 72 -13.85 -8.19 -8.66
C LEU A 72 -13.11 -8.73 -9.90
N PRO A 73 -13.60 -8.48 -11.13
CA PRO A 73 -12.82 -8.80 -12.33
C PRO A 73 -11.62 -7.85 -12.44
N ILE A 74 -10.44 -8.40 -12.71
CA ILE A 74 -9.18 -7.65 -12.75
C ILE A 74 -8.61 -7.72 -14.17
N VAL A 75 -8.17 -6.58 -14.67
CA VAL A 75 -7.33 -6.46 -15.88
C VAL A 75 -6.01 -5.83 -15.45
N VAL A 76 -4.90 -6.47 -15.81
CA VAL A 76 -3.55 -5.95 -15.54
C VAL A 76 -2.97 -5.42 -16.85
N HIS A 77 -2.64 -4.13 -16.85
CA HIS A 77 -1.97 -3.49 -17.97
C HIS A 77 -0.48 -3.40 -17.66
N VAL A 78 0.33 -4.22 -18.34
CA VAL A 78 1.79 -4.12 -18.30
C VAL A 78 2.24 -3.12 -19.37
N LEU A 79 2.67 -1.94 -18.94
CA LEU A 79 3.29 -0.94 -19.80
C LEU A 79 4.80 -1.05 -19.62
N TRP A 80 5.51 -1.39 -20.69
CA TRP A 80 6.95 -1.63 -20.65
C TRP A 80 7.65 -0.96 -21.84
N TYR A 81 8.90 -0.56 -21.63
CA TYR A 81 9.80 -0.04 -22.65
C TYR A 81 10.97 -0.99 -22.88
N GLU A 82 11.57 -1.52 -21.81
CA GLU A 82 12.63 -2.55 -21.88
C GLU A 82 12.08 -3.95 -21.57
N ASN A 83 12.77 -4.99 -22.04
CA ASN A 83 12.31 -6.37 -21.88
C ASN A 83 12.19 -6.80 -20.41
N GLU A 84 13.03 -6.27 -19.51
CA GLU A 84 13.00 -6.57 -18.08
C GLU A 84 11.73 -6.02 -17.39
N GLU A 85 11.09 -5.02 -17.98
CA GLU A 85 9.83 -4.44 -17.48
C GLU A 85 8.60 -5.22 -17.96
N ASN A 86 8.77 -6.06 -19.00
CA ASN A 86 7.74 -6.97 -19.48
C ASN A 86 7.67 -8.21 -18.59
N ILE A 87 7.05 -8.04 -17.43
CA ILE A 87 6.91 -9.08 -16.40
C ILE A 87 6.14 -10.29 -16.92
N SER A 88 6.45 -11.48 -16.38
CA SER A 88 5.77 -12.72 -16.76
C SER A 88 4.35 -12.80 -16.19
N ASP A 89 3.51 -13.61 -16.84
CA ASP A 89 2.18 -13.95 -16.32
C ASP A 89 2.26 -14.55 -14.91
N ASP A 90 3.24 -15.41 -14.63
CA ASP A 90 3.46 -15.96 -13.29
C ASP A 90 3.69 -14.86 -12.24
N GLN A 91 4.41 -13.79 -12.59
CA GLN A 91 4.63 -12.66 -11.69
C GLN A 91 3.34 -11.87 -11.46
N ILE A 92 2.53 -11.67 -12.51
CA ILE A 92 1.21 -11.04 -12.40
C ILE A 92 0.29 -11.89 -11.51
N GLU A 93 0.23 -13.19 -11.78
CA GLU A 93 -0.60 -14.14 -11.05
C GLU A 93 -0.17 -14.23 -9.58
N SER A 94 1.11 -14.11 -9.27
CA SER A 94 1.60 -14.13 -7.87
C SER A 94 0.99 -13.02 -6.99
N GLN A 95 0.58 -11.89 -7.58
CA GLN A 95 -0.01 -10.77 -6.84
C GLN A 95 -1.49 -10.99 -6.50
N ILE A 96 -2.21 -11.81 -7.28
CA ILE A 96 -3.65 -12.02 -7.11
C ILE A 96 -3.97 -12.79 -5.81
N PRO A 97 -3.29 -13.91 -5.47
CA PRO A 97 -3.43 -14.57 -4.17
C PRO A 97 -3.11 -13.63 -3.01
N VAL A 98 -2.07 -12.80 -3.12
CA VAL A 98 -1.72 -11.82 -2.08
C VAL A 98 -2.86 -10.84 -1.84
N LEU A 99 -3.49 -10.31 -2.89
CA LEU A 99 -4.67 -9.45 -2.74
C LEU A 99 -5.80 -10.21 -2.07
N ASN A 100 -6.16 -11.39 -2.59
CA ASN A 100 -7.22 -12.21 -2.01
C ASN A 100 -6.98 -12.53 -0.53
N GLU A 101 -5.75 -12.88 -0.14
CA GLU A 101 -5.40 -13.16 1.25
C GLU A 101 -5.56 -11.93 2.15
N ASN A 102 -5.09 -10.76 1.71
CA ASN A 102 -5.18 -9.53 2.50
C ASN A 102 -6.63 -9.03 2.64
N PHE A 103 -7.43 -9.07 1.57
CA PHE A 103 -8.84 -8.69 1.64
C PHE A 103 -9.68 -9.67 2.47
N ARG A 104 -9.32 -10.96 2.45
CA ARG A 104 -10.04 -12.01 3.18
C ARG A 104 -9.49 -12.30 4.58
N LYS A 105 -8.51 -11.52 5.06
CA LYS A 105 -7.82 -11.74 6.34
C LYS A 105 -7.22 -13.15 6.47
N LEU A 106 -6.74 -13.71 5.36
CA LEU A 106 -6.05 -15.00 5.31
C LEU A 106 -4.53 -14.87 5.28
N ASN A 107 -4.02 -13.63 5.26
CA ASN A 107 -2.60 -13.34 5.25
C ASN A 107 -1.91 -13.82 6.54
N ALA A 108 -0.87 -14.65 6.40
CA ALA A 108 -0.20 -15.32 7.52
C ALA A 108 0.43 -14.35 8.55
N ASN A 109 0.82 -13.15 8.11
CA ASN A 109 1.43 -12.13 8.97
C ASN A 109 0.41 -11.35 9.83
N PHE A 110 -0.90 -11.61 9.72
CA PHE A 110 -1.91 -10.97 10.58
C PHE A 110 -1.60 -11.17 12.08
N SER A 111 -1.04 -12.32 12.47
CA SER A 111 -0.63 -12.59 13.86
C SER A 111 0.40 -11.62 14.42
N ASN A 112 1.10 -10.89 13.55
CA ASN A 112 2.12 -9.92 13.94
C ASN A 112 1.52 -8.57 14.33
N ALA A 113 0.22 -8.34 14.09
CA ALA A 113 -0.46 -7.13 14.51
C ALA A 113 -0.42 -7.00 16.05
N PRO A 114 -0.11 -5.81 16.60
CA PRO A 114 -0.16 -5.58 18.03
C PRO A 114 -1.50 -6.00 18.63
N ALA A 115 -1.48 -6.61 19.82
CA ALA A 115 -2.66 -7.22 20.44
C ALA A 115 -3.86 -6.25 20.53
N ALA A 116 -3.59 -4.96 20.78
CA ALA A 116 -4.60 -3.89 20.83
C ALA A 116 -5.39 -3.70 19.53
N PHE A 117 -4.87 -4.14 18.39
CA PHE A 117 -5.50 -3.96 17.07
C PHE A 117 -6.06 -5.26 16.48
N GLN A 118 -5.79 -6.42 17.09
CA GLN A 118 -6.24 -7.71 16.54
C GLN A 118 -7.76 -7.79 16.42
N SER A 119 -8.50 -7.17 17.35
CA SER A 119 -9.97 -7.12 17.33
C SER A 119 -10.54 -6.18 16.27
N LEU A 120 -9.73 -5.29 15.69
CA LEU A 120 -10.17 -4.35 14.66
C LEU A 120 -10.00 -4.89 13.23
N ALA A 121 -9.25 -5.99 13.06
CA ALA A 121 -9.03 -6.56 11.74
C ALA A 121 -10.26 -7.30 11.23
N ALA A 122 -10.64 -7.03 9.98
CA ALA A 122 -11.82 -7.57 9.34
C ALA A 122 -11.46 -8.45 8.12
N ASP A 123 -12.30 -9.45 7.88
CA ASP A 123 -12.51 -10.01 6.54
C ASP A 123 -13.47 -9.04 5.82
N VAL A 124 -13.05 -8.50 4.68
CA VAL A 124 -13.71 -7.38 3.99
C VAL A 124 -14.71 -7.88 2.95
#